data_AF-Q1J2P4-F1
#
_entry.id   AF-Q1J2P4-F1
#
_cell.length_a   1.000
_cell.length_b   1.000
_cell.length_c   1.000
_cell.angle_alpha   90.00
_cell.angle_beta   90.00
_cell.angle_gamma   90.00
#
_symmetry.space_group_name_H-M   'P 1'
#
loop_
_entity.id
_entity.type
_entity.pdbx_description
1 polymer ?
#
loop_
_entity_poly.entity_id
_entity_poly.type
_entity_poly.pdbx_seq_one_letter_code
_entity_poly.pdbx_strand_id
1 'polypeptide(L)' 'MTTTRHADLTDLHRVNGTLLDELAEEARAFLALLSRHHAGEDVGGELYGSVAHLGTHASLLQERLIQEAELADDLEAE' A
#
# COMPACT_ATOMS: atom_id res chain seq x y z
N MET A 1 -10.05 14.65 24.30
CA MET A 1 -9.30 13.50 23.77
C MET A 1 -9.85 13.10 22.39
N THR A 2 -11.17 13.05 22.22
CA THR A 2 -11.89 12.68 20.97
C THR A 2 -11.50 13.48 19.71
N THR A 3 -11.20 14.80 19.84
CA THR A 3 -10.77 15.64 18.71
C THR A 3 -9.40 15.25 18.14
N THR A 4 -8.48 14.79 18.99
CA THR A 4 -7.15 14.32 18.55
C THR A 4 -7.28 12.98 17.83
N ARG A 5 -8.08 12.05 18.38
CA ARG A 5 -8.37 10.75 17.74
C ARG A 5 -9.02 10.88 16.36
N HIS A 6 -9.93 11.83 16.15
CA HIS A 6 -10.52 12.10 14.83
C HIS A 6 -9.49 12.63 13.82
N ALA A 7 -8.53 13.45 14.25
CA ALA A 7 -7.46 13.93 13.40
C ALA A 7 -6.52 12.77 13.00
N ASP A 8 -6.16 11.92 13.96
CA ASP A 8 -5.33 10.74 13.72
C ASP A 8 -5.98 9.77 12.71
N LEU A 9 -7.30 9.53 12.82
CA LEU A 9 -8.04 8.70 11.85
C LEU A 9 -8.03 9.30 10.44
N THR A 10 -8.25 10.61 10.33
CA THR A 10 -8.24 11.31 9.03
C THR A 10 -6.87 11.25 8.38
N ASP A 11 -5.80 11.43 9.15
CA ASP A 11 -4.43 11.33 8.64
C ASP A 11 -4.09 9.90 8.23
N LEU A 12 -4.49 8.90 9.02
CA LEU A 12 -4.26 7.49 8.68
C LEU A 12 -4.99 7.10 7.39
N HIS A 13 -6.26 7.46 7.25
CA HIS A 13 -7.06 7.25 6.04
C HIS A 13 -6.39 7.87 4.81
N ARG A 14 -5.93 9.13 4.93
CA ARG A 14 -5.26 9.84 3.84
C ARG A 14 -3.97 9.15 3.41
N VAL A 15 -3.13 8.74 4.37
CA VAL A 15 -1.86 8.07 4.06
C VAL A 15 -2.11 6.69 3.45
N ASN A 16 -3.12 5.96 3.94
CA ASN A 16 -3.49 4.65 3.38
C ASN A 16 -3.98 4.78 1.93
N GLY A 17 -4.72 5.85 1.61
CA GLY A 17 -5.09 6.19 0.24
C GLY A 17 -3.87 6.44 -0.67
N THR A 18 -2.89 7.23 -0.22
CA THR A 18 -1.66 7.45 -0.98
C THR A 18 -0.87 6.15 -1.21
N LEU A 19 -0.75 5.30 -0.19
CA LEU A 19 -0.05 4.02 -0.30
C LEU A 19 -0.75 3.05 -1.27
N LEU A 20 -2.09 3.08 -1.32
CA LEU A 20 -2.88 2.34 -2.30
C LEU A 20 -2.59 2.80 -3.74
N ASP A 21 -2.51 4.11 -3.97
CA ASP A 21 -2.18 4.66 -5.28
C ASP A 21 -0.75 4.29 -5.71
N GLU A 22 0.21 4.38 -4.79
CA GLU A 22 1.60 3.96 -5.02
C GLU A 22 1.69 2.48 -5.40
N LEU A 23 1.01 1.59 -4.65
CA LEU A 23 0.91 0.16 -4.98
C LEU A 23 0.31 -0.09 -6.36
N ALA A 24 -0.70 0.69 -6.76
CA ALA A 24 -1.32 0.56 -8.07
C ALA A 24 -0.38 0.97 -9.21
N GLU A 25 0.47 1.99 -9.01
CA GLU A 25 1.50 2.37 -9.97
C GLU A 25 2.64 1.34 -10.02
N GLU A 26 3.08 0.83 -8.89
CA GLU A 26 4.09 -0.24 -8.83
C GLU A 26 3.60 -1.53 -9.52
N ALA A 27 2.32 -1.88 -9.36
CA ALA A 27 1.73 -3.03 -10.03
C ALA A 27 1.71 -2.83 -11.56
N ARG A 28 1.43 -1.61 -12.02
CA ARG A 28 1.51 -1.27 -13.45
C ARG A 28 2.95 -1.35 -13.98
N ALA A 29 3.92 -0.88 -13.22
CA ALA A 29 5.34 -0.99 -13.56
C ALA A 29 5.79 -2.46 -13.64
N PHE A 30 5.37 -3.30 -12.70
CA PHE A 30 5.61 -4.74 -12.73
C PHE A 30 5.05 -5.40 -14.00
N LEU A 31 3.81 -5.08 -14.37
CA LEU A 31 3.20 -5.62 -15.59
C LEU A 31 3.96 -5.20 -16.86
N ALA A 32 4.48 -3.97 -16.90
CA ALA A 32 5.33 -3.52 -17.99
C ALA A 32 6.65 -4.30 -18.04
N LEU A 33 7.30 -4.55 -16.90
CA LEU A 33 8.49 -5.40 -16.81
C LEU A 33 8.21 -6.83 -17.27
N LEU A 34 7.07 -7.40 -16.86
CA LEU A 34 6.67 -8.75 -17.27
C LEU A 34 6.47 -8.84 -18.79
N SER A 35 5.86 -7.82 -19.39
CA SER A 35 5.73 -7.74 -20.85
C SER A 35 7.09 -7.70 -21.56
N ARG A 36 8.06 -6.93 -21.04
CA ARG A 36 9.43 -6.86 -21.58
C ARG A 36 10.15 -8.20 -21.44
N HIS A 37 10.00 -8.86 -20.29
CA HIS A 37 10.55 -10.19 -20.07
C HIS A 37 10.00 -11.22 -21.07
N HIS A 38 8.69 -11.21 -21.31
CA HIS A 38 8.06 -12.07 -22.31
C HIS A 38 8.52 -11.76 -23.75
N ALA A 39 8.94 -10.54 -24.04
CA ALA A 39 9.56 -10.17 -25.30
C ALA A 39 11.04 -10.62 -25.42
N GLY A 40 11.59 -11.25 -24.37
CA GLY A 40 12.96 -11.77 -24.34
C GLY A 40 13.99 -10.79 -23.79
N GLU A 41 13.57 -9.65 -23.21
CA GLU A 41 14.49 -8.74 -22.54
C GLU A 41 14.99 -9.32 -21.21
N ASP A 42 16.29 -9.11 -20.91
CA ASP A 42 16.89 -9.50 -19.64
C ASP A 42 16.55 -8.49 -18.54
N VAL A 43 15.38 -8.68 -17.93
CA VAL A 43 14.86 -7.88 -16.83
C VAL A 43 14.62 -8.71 -15.56
N GLY A 44 15.25 -9.90 -15.45
CA GLY A 44 14.98 -10.84 -14.36
C GLY A 44 15.25 -10.26 -12.97
N GLY A 45 16.31 -9.47 -12.83
CA GLY A 45 16.63 -8.76 -11.59
C GLY A 45 15.60 -7.67 -11.24
N GLU A 46 15.15 -6.89 -12.24
CA GLU A 46 14.12 -5.87 -12.07
C GLU A 46 12.78 -6.49 -11.65
N LEU A 47 12.40 -7.63 -12.24
CA LEU A 47 11.21 -8.38 -11.86
C LEU A 47 11.26 -8.86 -10.41
N TYR A 48 12.39 -9.43 -9.98
CA TYR A 48 12.54 -9.88 -8.60
C TYR A 48 12.43 -8.71 -7.60
N GLY A 49 13.13 -7.61 -7.89
CA GLY A 49 13.06 -6.39 -7.06
C GLY A 49 11.65 -5.82 -6.98
N SER A 50 10.94 -5.79 -8.11
CA SER A 50 9.56 -5.30 -8.19
C SER A 50 8.58 -6.15 -7.37
N VAL A 51 8.70 -7.48 -7.41
CA VAL A 51 7.86 -8.38 -6.58
C VAL A 51 8.13 -8.19 -5.09
N ALA A 52 9.40 -8.07 -4.70
CA ALA A 52 9.76 -7.84 -3.29
C ALA A 52 9.17 -6.52 -2.77
N HIS A 53 9.30 -5.44 -3.55
CA HIS A 53 8.80 -4.12 -3.19
C HIS A 53 7.26 -4.11 -3.06
N LEU A 54 6.56 -4.65 -4.05
CA LEU A 54 5.10 -4.80 -4.03
C LEU A 54 4.63 -5.60 -2.80
N GLY A 55 5.31 -6.69 -2.48
CA GLY A 55 5.00 -7.50 -1.30
C GLY A 55 5.17 -6.71 0.00
N THR A 56 6.28 -5.98 0.16
CA THR A 56 6.52 -5.15 1.35
C THR A 56 5.47 -4.06 1.51
N HIS A 57 5.14 -3.35 0.44
CA HIS A 57 4.15 -2.27 0.49
C HIS A 57 2.73 -2.80 0.74
N ALA A 58 2.37 -3.96 0.17
CA ALA A 58 1.08 -4.60 0.43
C ALA A 58 0.94 -5.03 1.90
N SER A 59 2.01 -5.59 2.50
CA SER A 59 2.02 -5.93 3.92
C SER A 59 1.90 -4.69 4.82
N LEU A 60 2.63 -3.62 4.50
CA LEU A 60 2.53 -2.36 5.25
C LEU A 60 1.11 -1.76 5.18
N LEU A 61 0.49 -1.80 4.00
CA LEU A 61 -0.88 -1.33 3.83
C LEU A 61 -1.87 -2.17 4.66
N GLN A 62 -1.72 -3.49 4.65
CA GLN A 62 -2.56 -4.38 5.45
C GLN A 62 -2.51 -4.03 6.94
N GLU A 63 -1.31 -3.86 7.51
CA GLU A 63 -1.13 -3.49 8.91
C GLU A 63 -1.81 -2.15 9.24
N ARG A 64 -1.67 -1.17 8.34
CA ARG A 64 -2.27 0.16 8.53
C ARG A 64 -3.78 0.19 8.38
N LEU A 65 -4.37 -0.63 7.51
CA LEU A 65 -5.82 -0.75 7.37
C LEU A 65 -6.45 -1.37 8.62
N ILE A 66 -5.77 -2.31 9.27
CA ILE A 66 -6.20 -2.86 10.57
C ILE A 66 -6.20 -1.75 11.62
N GLN A 67 -5.09 -0.99 11.72
CA GLN A 67 -4.99 0.13 12.66
C GLN A 67 -6.08 1.19 12.42
N GLU A 68 -6.43 1.46 11.17
CA GLU A 68 -7.50 2.40 10.81
C GLU A 68 -8.87 1.91 11.27
N ALA A 69 -9.16 0.63 11.05
CA ALA A 69 -10.40 0.01 11.52
C ALA A 69 -10.51 0.03 13.05
N GLU A 70 -9.43 -0.34 13.77
CA GLU A 70 -9.40 -0.31 15.23
C GLU A 70 -9.64 1.10 15.79
N LEU A 71 -9.04 2.13 15.17
CA LEU A 71 -9.23 3.52 15.61
C LEU A 71 -10.64 4.05 15.31
N ALA A 72 -11.26 3.59 14.22
CA ALA A 72 -12.65 3.92 13.90
C ALA A 72 -13.61 3.29 14.93
N ASP A 73 -13.42 2.01 15.26
CA ASP A 73 -14.22 1.29 16.25
C ASP A 73 -14.13 1.95 17.64
N ASP A 74 -12.91 2.35 18.06
CA ASP A 74 -12.67 3.06 19.32
C ASP A 74 -13.44 4.39 19.40
N LEU A 75 -13.58 5.10 18.28
CA LEU A 75 -14.30 6.37 18.19
C LEU A 75 -15.83 6.19 18.20
N GLU A 76 -16.35 5.09 17.65
CA GLU A 76 -17.79 4.79 17.68
C GLU A 76 -18.27 4.34 19.07
N ALA A 77 -17.36 3.81 19.89
CA ALA A 77 -17.65 3.37 21.25
C ALA A 77 -17.61 4.51 22.31
N GLU A 78 -17.16 5.72 21.95
CA GLU A 78 -17.14 6.94 22.79
C GLU A 78 -18.46 7.72 22.72
#